data_AF-A0AAP3R425-F1
#
_entry.id   AF-A0AAP3R425-F1
#
_cell.length_a   1.000
_cell.length_b   1.000
_cell.length_c   1.000
_cell.angle_alpha   90.00
_cell.angle_beta   90.00
_cell.angle_gamma   90.00
#
_symmetry.space_group_name_H-M   'P 1'
#
loop_
_entity.id
_entity.type
_entity.pdbx_description
1 polymer ?
#
loop_
_entity_poly.entity_id
_entity_poly.type
_entity_poly.pdbx_seq_one_letter_code
_entity_poly.pdbx_strand_id
1 'polypeptide(L)' 'ESSFNEVAHLSECGSLDFYEIVKAYCDYDFKGPYRPDHGRMIWGETGRPGYGLYDRALGAVYINGLIEAINKNK' A
#
# COMPACT_ATOMS: atom_id res chain seq x y z
N GLU A 1 5.06 -8.42 -24.65
CA GLU A 1 5.79 -8.85 -23.44
C GLU A 1 5.03 -8.34 -22.22
N SER A 2 4.78 -9.18 -21.23
CA SER A 2 4.07 -8.80 -20.00
C SER A 2 5.09 -8.40 -18.93
N SER A 3 5.55 -7.15 -19.01
CA SER A 3 6.44 -6.55 -18.01
C SER A 3 5.64 -5.69 -17.04
N PHE A 4 6.04 -5.68 -15.77
CA PHE A 4 5.51 -4.77 -14.76
C PHE A 4 6.65 -4.23 -13.90
N ASN A 5 6.37 -3.17 -13.14
CA ASN A 5 7.28 -2.61 -12.14
C ASN A 5 6.53 -2.42 -10.83
N GLU A 6 7.25 -2.48 -9.72
CA GLU A 6 6.74 -2.06 -8.42
C GLU A 6 6.72 -0.52 -8.33
N VAL A 7 5.67 0.03 -7.72
CA VAL A 7 5.37 1.47 -7.65
C VAL A 7 4.91 1.83 -6.24
N ALA A 8 4.68 3.12 -5.98
CA ALA A 8 4.12 3.55 -4.70
C ALA A 8 2.73 2.93 -4.46
N HIS A 9 2.34 2.75 -3.20
CA HIS A 9 1.02 2.20 -2.83
C HIS A 9 -0.17 3.07 -3.24
N LEU A 10 0.05 4.35 -3.52
CA LEU A 10 -0.99 5.26 -3.97
C LEU A 10 -1.57 4.78 -5.31
N SER A 11 -2.90 4.61 -5.41
CA SER A 11 -3.57 4.07 -6.60
C SER A 11 -3.12 4.74 -7.91
N GLU A 12 -2.97 6.07 -7.92
CA GLU A 12 -2.57 6.84 -9.11
C GLU A 12 -1.14 6.55 -9.60
N CYS A 13 -0.29 5.96 -8.75
CA CYS A 13 1.07 5.56 -9.13
C CYS A 13 1.11 4.18 -9.82
N GLY A 14 0.01 3.42 -9.77
CA GLY A 14 -0.07 2.05 -10.26
C GLY A 14 -1.25 1.79 -11.17
N SER A 15 -1.62 0.51 -11.25
CA SER A 15 -2.74 0.04 -12.08
C SER A 15 -3.80 -0.71 -11.27
N LEU A 16 -3.72 -0.64 -9.94
CA LEU A 16 -4.66 -1.23 -9.00
C LEU A 16 -5.32 -0.12 -8.19
N ASP A 17 -6.62 -0.24 -7.99
CA ASP A 17 -7.34 0.64 -7.07
C ASP A 17 -7.16 0.14 -5.63
N PHE A 18 -6.24 0.75 -4.92
CA PHE A 18 -5.92 0.38 -3.55
C PHE A 18 -7.06 0.70 -2.56
N TYR A 19 -7.89 1.70 -2.86
CA TYR A 19 -9.05 2.03 -2.04
C TYR A 19 -10.06 0.88 -2.09
N GLU A 20 -10.43 0.40 -3.28
CA GLU A 20 -11.38 -0.70 -3.45
C GLU A 20 -10.84 -2.02 -2.86
N ILE A 21 -9.54 -2.29 -2.97
CA ILE A 21 -8.91 -3.45 -2.34
C ILE A 21 -9.06 -3.39 -0.81
N VAL A 22 -8.68 -2.27 -0.18
CA VAL A 22 -8.80 -2.11 1.27
C VAL A 22 -10.27 -2.14 1.71
N LYS A 23 -11.16 -1.51 0.94
CA LYS A 23 -12.60 -1.51 1.19
C LYS A 23 -13.17 -2.93 1.20
N ALA A 24 -12.79 -3.78 0.25
CA ALA A 24 -13.22 -5.17 0.24
C ALA A 24 -12.85 -5.92 1.54
N TYR A 25 -11.65 -5.69 2.07
CA TYR A 25 -11.24 -6.26 3.37
C TYR A 25 -12.02 -5.67 4.55
N CYS A 26 -12.30 -4.37 4.54
CA CYS A 26 -13.11 -3.72 5.56
C CYS A 26 -14.58 -4.18 5.53
N ASP A 27 -15.13 -4.46 4.36
CA ASP A 27 -16.51 -4.96 4.18
C ASP A 27 -16.63 -6.44 4.60
N TYR A 28 -15.57 -7.22 4.40
CA TYR A 28 -15.46 -8.60 4.91
C TYR A 28 -15.17 -8.69 6.41
N ASP A 29 -15.00 -7.57 7.10
CA ASP A 29 -14.63 -7.49 8.52
C ASP A 29 -13.32 -8.24 8.88
N PHE A 30 -12.33 -8.18 7.98
CA PHE A 30 -11.04 -8.84 8.20
C PHE A 30 -10.32 -8.30 9.45
N LYS A 31 -9.86 -9.20 10.34
CA LYS A 31 -9.18 -8.87 11.62
C LYS A 31 -7.71 -9.28 11.67
N GLY A 32 -7.17 -9.83 10.59
CA GLY A 32 -5.77 -10.26 10.55
C GLY A 32 -4.79 -9.09 10.37
N PRO A 33 -3.48 -9.37 10.49
CA PRO A 33 -2.46 -8.36 10.24
C PRO A 33 -2.35 -8.03 8.74
N TYR A 34 -1.97 -6.80 8.42
CA TYR A 34 -1.58 -6.36 7.08
C TYR A 34 -0.18 -5.76 7.12
N ARG A 35 0.49 -5.78 5.96
CA ARG A 35 1.79 -5.16 5.74
C ARG A 35 1.82 -4.54 4.33
N PRO A 36 2.52 -3.42 4.10
CA PRO A 36 2.61 -2.76 2.79
C PRO A 36 3.42 -3.58 1.77
N ASP A 37 4.12 -4.62 2.20
CA ASP A 37 4.99 -5.44 1.36
C ASP A 37 6.26 -4.74 0.89
N HIS A 38 6.44 -4.55 -0.42
CA HIS A 38 7.57 -3.84 -1.01
C HIS A 38 7.28 -2.36 -1.17
N GLY A 39 8.35 -1.56 -1.23
CA GLY A 39 8.31 -0.15 -1.58
C GLY A 39 9.52 0.22 -2.43
N ARG A 40 9.41 1.32 -3.18
CA ARG A 40 10.52 1.84 -3.99
C ARG A 40 11.69 2.24 -3.11
N MET A 41 12.91 2.18 -3.65
CA MET A 41 14.10 2.75 -3.01
C MET A 41 14.10 4.26 -3.24
N ILE A 42 13.70 5.05 -2.24
CA ILE A 42 13.58 6.51 -2.32
C ILE A 42 14.55 7.22 -1.36
N TRP A 43 14.76 8.51 -1.58
CA TRP A 43 15.54 9.39 -0.68
C TRP A 43 16.94 8.90 -0.34
N GLY A 44 17.60 8.25 -1.31
CA GLY A 44 18.99 7.79 -1.17
C GLY A 44 19.15 6.54 -0.31
N GLU A 45 18.08 5.80 0.00
CA GLU A 45 18.21 4.55 0.72
C GLU A 45 18.95 3.47 -0.07
N THR A 46 19.70 2.64 0.65
CA THR A 46 20.47 1.51 0.10
C THR A 46 20.12 0.23 0.85
N GLY A 47 20.37 -0.93 0.23
CA GLY A 47 20.05 -2.23 0.83
C GLY A 47 19.32 -3.15 -0.13
N ARG A 48 18.52 -4.07 0.42
CA ARG A 48 17.74 -5.03 -0.38
C ARG A 48 16.61 -4.29 -1.12
N PRO A 49 16.51 -4.39 -2.46
CA PRO A 49 15.42 -3.78 -3.22
C PRO A 49 14.06 -4.20 -2.68
N GLY A 50 13.13 -3.25 -2.58
CA GLY A 50 11.78 -3.48 -2.03
C GLY A 50 11.70 -3.38 -0.51
N TYR A 51 12.82 -3.46 0.23
CA TYR A 51 12.85 -3.51 1.70
C TYR A 51 13.41 -2.25 2.36
N GLY A 52 13.46 -1.16 1.61
CA GLY A 52 13.71 0.19 2.12
C GLY A 52 12.73 0.59 3.23
N LEU A 53 13.10 1.53 4.09
CA LEU A 53 12.23 2.01 5.16
C LEU A 53 11.13 2.91 4.60
N TYR A 54 11.50 3.81 3.69
CA TYR A 54 10.73 5.02 3.45
C TYR A 54 9.42 4.77 2.72
N ASP A 55 9.46 4.20 1.52
CA ASP A 55 8.24 4.00 0.72
C ASP A 55 7.31 2.95 1.35
N ARG A 56 7.86 2.00 2.11
CA ARG A 56 7.06 1.06 2.92
C ARG A 56 6.35 1.75 4.08
N ALA A 57 7.02 2.66 4.77
CA ALA A 57 6.39 3.43 5.84
C ALA A 57 5.26 4.31 5.29
N LEU A 58 5.47 4.96 4.13
CA LEU A 58 4.43 5.70 3.40
C LEU A 58 3.24 4.80 3.03
N GLY A 59 3.51 3.59 2.53
CA GLY A 59 2.47 2.59 2.24
C GLY A 59 1.68 2.16 3.47
N ALA A 60 2.35 1.92 4.60
CA ALA A 60 1.70 1.52 5.85
C ALA A 60 0.73 2.60 6.37
N VAL A 61 1.17 3.87 6.40
CA VAL A 61 0.29 4.96 6.86
C VAL A 61 -0.82 5.28 5.87
N TYR A 62 -0.60 5.06 4.56
CA TYR A 62 -1.64 5.17 3.54
C TYR A 62 -2.76 4.14 3.77
N ILE A 63 -2.41 2.87 4.04
CA ILE A 63 -3.39 1.83 4.39
C ILE A 63 -4.18 2.21 5.63
N ASN A 64 -3.53 2.71 6.69
CA ASN A 64 -4.21 3.17 7.90
C ASN A 64 -5.23 4.29 7.60
N GLY A 65 -4.83 5.26 6.77
CA GLY A 65 -5.70 6.36 6.34
C GLY A 65 -6.92 5.88 5.55
N LEU A 66 -6.73 4.92 4.63
CA LEU A 66 -7.83 4.30 3.89
C LEU A 66 -8.80 3.58 4.83
N ILE A 67 -8.29 2.73 5.73
CA ILE A 67 -9.12 1.99 6.71
C ILE A 67 -9.95 2.95 7.56
N GLU A 68 -9.33 4.02 8.08
CA GLU A 68 -10.05 5.02 8.86
C GLU A 68 -11.15 5.71 8.04
N ALA A 69 -10.82 6.18 6.83
CA ALA A 69 -11.76 6.87 5.96
C ALA A 69 -12.93 5.97 5.54
N ILE A 70 -12.65 4.72 5.15
CA ILE A 70 -13.67 3.74 4.74
C ILE A 70 -14.63 3.47 5.90
N ASN A 71 -14.11 3.21 7.11
CA ASN A 71 -14.96 2.94 8.26
C ASN A 71 -15.79 4.14 8.72
N LYS A 72 -15.30 5.38 8.52
CA LYS A 72 -16.06 6.61 8.83
C LYS A 72 -17.15 6.95 7.80
N ASN A 73 -17.06 6.40 6.58
CA ASN A 73 -18.02 6.61 5.50
C ASN A 73 -18.91 5.38 5.27
N LYS A 74 -18.97 4.46 6.25
CA LYS A 74 -19.97 3.38 6.29
C LYS A 74 -21.32 3.89 6.78
#